data_AF-A0A161U9J1-F1
#
_entry.id   AF-A0A161U9J1-F1
#
_cell.length_a   1.000
_cell.length_b   1.000
_cell.length_c   1.000
_cell.angle_alpha   90.00
_cell.angle_beta   90.00
_cell.angle_gamma   90.00
#
_symmetry.space_group_name_H-M   'P 1'
#
loop_
_entity.id
_entity.type
_entity.pdbx_description
1 polymer ?
#
loop_
_entity_poly.entity_id
_entity_poly.type
_entity_poly.pdbx_seq_one_letter_code
_entity_poly.pdbx_strand_id
1 'polypeptide(L)'
;MPNQLILVNQKTAAEMLGVSVTLFKRLRSTDHRLTPAVIPETKGEERYYVPDLQQWAHSLKYPHTDPLTSSGGMWDDQSAA
;
A
#
# COMPACT_ATOMS: atom_id res chain seq x y z
N MET A 1 24.20 -4.85 -6.64
CA MET A 1 23.81 -3.46 -6.28
C MET A 1 23.16 -3.53 -4.91
N PRO A 2 23.67 -2.87 -3.86
CA PRO A 2 22.92 -2.81 -2.60
C PRO A 2 21.63 -2.05 -2.90
N ASN A 3 20.49 -2.73 -2.79
CA ASN A 3 19.18 -2.15 -3.01
C ASN A 3 18.95 -1.17 -1.87
N GLN A 4 19.26 0.11 -2.10
CA GLN A 4 19.29 1.14 -1.08
C GLN A 4 17.84 1.42 -0.67
N LEU A 5 17.43 0.83 0.45
CA LEU A 5 16.07 0.95 0.98
C LEU A 5 15.86 2.40 1.42
N ILE A 6 15.16 3.18 0.58
CA ILE A 6 14.81 4.57 0.87
C ILE A 6 13.68 4.57 1.91
N LEU A 7 13.96 5.18 3.05
CA LEU A 7 13.01 5.41 4.13
C LEU A 7 12.48 6.84 4.06
N VAL A 8 11.16 6.99 4.12
CA VAL A 8 10.48 8.29 4.10
C VAL A 8 9.61 8.45 5.34
N ASN A 9 9.43 9.69 5.80
CA ASN A 9 8.53 9.98 6.90
C ASN A 9 7.06 9.95 6.43
N GLN A 10 6.14 10.05 7.38
CA GLN A 10 4.70 9.98 7.12
C GLN A 10 4.18 11.08 6.17
N LYS A 11 4.76 12.29 6.22
CA LYS A 11 4.36 13.41 5.36
C LYS A 11 4.75 13.13 3.91
N THR A 12 6.01 12.76 3.69
CA THR A 12 6.53 12.40 2.37
C THR A 12 5.82 11.17 1.80
N ALA A 13 5.50 10.17 2.63
CA ALA A 13 4.70 9.02 2.21
C ALA A 13 3.33 9.45 1.66
N ALA A 14 2.62 10.35 2.36
CA ALA A 14 1.34 10.86 1.90
C ALA A 14 1.46 11.66 0.59
N GLU A 15 2.51 12.49 0.47
CA GLU A 15 2.82 13.26 -0.74
C GLU A 15 3.10 12.34 -1.95
N MET A 16 3.89 11.27 -1.76
CA MET A 16 4.20 10.30 -2.82
C MET A 16 2.95 9.57 -3.32
N LEU A 17 1.97 9.37 -2.45
CA LEU A 17 0.69 8.75 -2.78
C LEU A 17 -0.35 9.75 -3.33
N GLY A 18 -0.02 11.05 -3.36
CA GLY A 18 -0.93 12.09 -3.82
C GLY A 18 -2.13 12.31 -2.89
N VAL A 19 -2.01 11.99 -1.59
CA VAL A 19 -3.09 12.08 -0.61
C VAL A 19 -2.74 13.01 0.55
N SER A 20 -3.76 13.45 1.29
CA SER A 20 -3.54 14.18 2.55
C SER A 20 -2.98 13.26 3.64
N VAL A 21 -2.21 13.83 4.55
CA VAL A 21 -1.68 13.12 5.74
C VAL A 21 -2.80 12.50 6.58
N THR A 22 -3.95 13.18 6.68
CA THR A 22 -5.13 12.68 7.40
C THR A 22 -5.73 11.45 6.71
N LEU A 23 -5.87 11.49 5.38
CA LEU A 23 -6.37 10.35 4.61
C LEU A 23 -5.40 9.16 4.70
N PHE A 24 -4.09 9.42 4.61
CA PHE A 24 -3.07 8.40 4.81
C PHE A 24 -3.21 7.70 6.17
N LYS A 25 -3.35 8.45 7.26
CA LYS A 25 -3.56 7.87 8.61
C LYS A 25 -4.79 6.98 8.67
N ARG A 26 -5.91 7.42 8.07
CA ARG A 26 -7.15 6.65 8.02
C ARG A 26 -6.98 5.35 7.24
N LEU A 27 -6.42 5.43 6.03
CA LEU A 27 -6.16 4.25 5.19
C LEU A 27 -5.26 3.24 5.93
N ARG A 28 -4.19 3.72 6.57
CA ARG A 28 -3.29 2.86 7.35
C ARG A 28 -3.95 2.27 8.60
N SER A 29 -4.86 3.00 9.25
CA SER A 29 -5.60 2.45 10.39
C SER A 29 -6.57 1.34 9.99
N THR A 30 -7.05 1.37 8.76
CA THR A 30 -7.98 0.37 8.21
C THR A 30 -7.25 -0.79 7.53
N ASP A 31 -6.07 -0.56 6.97
CA ASP A 31 -5.26 -1.56 6.27
C ASP A 31 -3.91 -1.78 6.95
N HIS A 32 -3.77 -2.92 7.63
CA HIS A 32 -2.59 -3.29 8.41
C HIS A 32 -1.44 -3.87 7.57
N ARG A 33 -1.57 -3.93 6.24
CA ARG A 33 -0.52 -4.46 5.35
C ARG A 33 0.69 -3.53 5.23
N LEU A 34 0.53 -2.24 5.51
CA LEU A 34 1.63 -1.29 5.55
C LEU A 34 2.16 -1.13 6.98
N THR A 35 3.31 -1.72 7.27
CA THR A 35 4.02 -1.58 8.54
C THR A 35 5.08 -0.48 8.50
N PRO A 36 5.15 0.40 9.51
CA PRO A 36 6.26 1.34 9.63
C PRO A 36 7.57 0.59 9.98
N ALA A 37 8.69 1.09 9.47
CA ALA A 37 10.02 0.60 9.77
C ALA A 37 10.39 0.89 11.23
N VAL A 38 10.89 -0.14 11.92
CA VAL A 38 11.37 -0.03 13.30
C VAL A 38 12.81 0.47 13.27
N ILE A 39 13.01 1.76 13.54
CA ILE A 39 14.33 2.39 13.58
C ILE A 39 14.61 2.80 15.03
N PRO A 40 15.58 2.16 15.72
CA PRO A 40 15.84 2.40 17.15
C PRO A 40 16.22 3.85 17.48
N GLU A 41 16.80 4.56 16.53
CA GLU A 41 17.34 5.92 16.71
C GLU A 41 16.27 7.02 16.59
N THR A 42 15.12 6.70 15.99
CA THR A 42 14.04 7.67 15.79
C THR A 42 13.00 7.48 16.87
N LYS A 43 13.06 8.31 17.91
CA LYS A 43 12.13 8.32 19.06
C LYS A 43 10.67 8.56 18.62
N GLY A 44 9.99 7.51 18.16
CA GLY A 44 8.57 7.53 17.81
C GLY A 44 8.22 8.12 16.44
N GLU A 45 9.21 8.40 15.59
CA GLU A 45 8.94 8.86 14.22
C GLU A 45 8.71 7.65 13.30
N GLU A 46 7.48 7.49 12.80
CA GLU A 46 7.16 6.43 11.85
C GLU A 46 7.81 6.72 10.49
N ARG A 47 8.63 5.77 10.02
CA ARG A 47 9.20 5.79 8.67
C ARG A 47 8.68 4.62 7.86
N TYR A 48 8.63 4.80 6.56
CA TYR A 48 8.06 3.84 5.62
C TYR A 48 9.07 3.56 4.52
N TYR A 49 9.20 2.30 4.12
CA TYR A 49 10.00 1.94 2.97
C TYR A 49 9.24 2.31 1.69
N VAL A 50 9.93 2.97 0.75
CA VAL A 50 9.32 3.36 -0.53
C VAL A 50 8.74 2.16 -1.30
N PRO A 51 9.43 1.00 -1.41
CA PRO A 51 8.85 -0.18 -2.07
C PRO A 51 7.55 -0.66 -1.41
N ASP A 52 7.49 -0.69 -0.07
CA ASP A 52 6.30 -1.12 0.67
C ASP A 52 5.13 -0.15 0.45
N LEU A 53 5.40 1.15 0.39
CA LEU A 53 4.39 2.16 0.04
C LEU A 53 3.84 1.94 -1.37
N GLN A 54 4.69 1.61 -2.34
CA GLN A 54 4.26 1.33 -3.71
C GLN A 54 3.41 0.06 -3.79
N GLN A 55 3.83 -1.00 -3.12
CA GLN A 55 3.08 -2.26 -3.07
C GLN A 55 1.74 -2.08 -2.35
N TRP A 56 1.71 -1.32 -1.26
CA TRP A 56 0.47 -0.99 -0.55
C TRP A 56 -0.46 -0.12 -1.40
N ALA A 57 0.05 0.90 -2.08
CA ALA A 57 -0.76 1.71 -3.00
C ALA A 57 -1.37 0.86 -4.12
N HIS A 58 -0.61 -0.10 -4.64
CA HIS A 58 -1.09 -1.04 -5.64
C HIS A 58 -2.22 -1.93 -5.08
N SER A 59 -2.08 -2.44 -3.86
CA SER A 59 -3.11 -3.28 -3.22
C SER A 59 -4.39 -2.50 -2.85
N LEU A 60 -4.27 -1.19 -2.56
CA LEU A 60 -5.41 -0.30 -2.38
C LEU A 60 -6.18 -0.06 -3.69
N LYS A 61 -5.47 0.07 -4.81
CA LYS A 61 -6.07 0.30 -6.13
C LYS A 61 -6.69 -0.97 -6.73
N TYR A 62 -6.10 -2.13 -6.44
CA TYR A 62 -6.54 -3.44 -6.95
C TYR A 62 -6.81 -4.39 -5.77
N PRO A 63 -7.93 -4.20 -5.03
CA PRO A 63 -8.25 -5.01 -3.85
C PRO A 63 -8.51 -6.49 -4.14
N HIS A 64 -8.60 -6.89 -5.41
CA HIS A 64 -8.75 -8.27 -5.84
C HIS A 64 -7.71 -8.63 -6.90
N THR A 65 -6.61 -9.24 -6.46
CA THR A 65 -5.85 -10.20 -7.28
C THR A 65 -5.22 -11.22 -6.35
N ASP A 66 -6.06 -11.85 -5.53
CA ASP A 66 -5.73 -13.16 -4.98
C ASP A 66 -6.08 -14.20 -6.06
N PRO A 67 -5.11 -14.85 -6.70
CA PRO A 67 -5.38 -15.89 -7.69
C PRO A 67 -6.04 -17.14 -7.08
N LEU A 68 -6.15 -17.22 -5.75
CA LEU A 68 -6.77 -18.34 -5.04
C LEU A 68 -8.28 -18.22 -4.82
N THR A 69 -8.88 -17.05 -5.07
CA THR A 69 -10.33 -16.85 -4.97
C THR A 69 -11.03 -16.62 -6.30
N SER A 70 -10.28 -16.65 -7.42
CA SER A 70 -10.86 -16.56 -8.77
C SER A 70 -11.31 -17.92 -9.31
N SER A 71 -12.02 -18.69 -8.48
CA SER A 71 -12.82 -19.83 -8.93
C SER A 71 -14.29 -19.49 -8.71
N GLY A 72 -15.00 -19.18 -9.79
CA GLY A 72 -16.45 -19.01 -9.76
C GLY A 72 -16.98 -17.57 -9.81
N GLY A 73 -16.41 -16.71 -10.65
CA GLY A 73 -17.06 -15.47 -11.06
C GLY A 73 -17.53 -15.58 -12.50
N MET A 74 -18.74 -16.11 -12.70
CA MET A 74 -19.45 -16.14 -13.97
C MET A 74 -19.55 -14.72 -14.55
N TRP A 75 -18.62 -14.37 -15.44
CA TRP A 75 -18.71 -13.21 -16.34
C TRP A 75 -18.75 -13.70 -17.80
N ASP A 76 -19.37 -14.86 -18.05
CA ASP A 76 -19.83 -15.23 -19.38
C ASP A 76 -21.21 -14.62 -19.61
N ASP A 77 -21.25 -13.29 -19.76
CA ASP A 77 -22.31 -12.64 -20.53
C ASP A 77 -21.62 -11.92 -21.69
N GLN A 78 -21.07 -12.72 -22.61
CA GLN A 78 -20.74 -12.24 -23.94
C GLN A 78 -22.04 -12.14 -24.73
N SER A 79 -22.27 -10.92 -25.17
CA SER A 79 -23.37 -10.46 -25.99
C SER A 79 -23.57 -11.29 -27.28
N ALA A 80 -24.83 -11.39 -27.67
CA ALA A 80 -25.33 -11.50 -29.05
C ALA A 80 -24.91 -12.72 -29.90
N ALA A 81 -25.89 -13.61 -30.13
CA ALA A 81 -26.14 -14.26 -31.41
C ALA A 81 -27.65 -14.42 -31.61
#